data_AF-A0A268S1P9-F1
#
_entry.id   AF-A0A268S1P9-F1
#
_cell.length_a   1.000
_cell.length_b   1.000
_cell.length_c   1.000
_cell.angle_alpha   90.00
_cell.angle_beta   90.00
_cell.angle_gamma   90.00
#
_symmetry.space_group_name_H-M   'P 1'
#
loop_
_entity.id
_entity.type
_entity.pdbx_description
1 polymer ?
#
loop_
_entity_poly.entity_id
_entity_poly.type
_entity_poly.pdbx_seq_one_letter_code
_entity_poly.pdbx_strand_id
1 'polypeptide(L)'
;MLRNIKPLMEQLGLRRMKRLTEQFSATQPIRIFLTHEGNLDMIAPVHWKIFEENMMESLTNTMKYAQTSVVTVHIQVLNTMIKYMISDHGNGERQVIKGMGIIGMEERASTVGDVA
;
A
#
# COMPACT_ATOMS: atom_id res chain seq x y z
N MET A 1 23.50 9.49 28.93
CA MET A 1 23.66 8.82 27.61
C MET A 1 22.30 8.85 26.92
N LEU A 2 22.13 9.67 25.90
CA LEU A 2 20.90 9.72 25.10
C LEU A 2 20.80 8.44 24.27
N ARG A 3 19.83 7.57 24.60
CA ARG A 3 19.43 6.45 23.74
C ARG A 3 18.77 7.03 22.50
N ASN A 4 19.58 7.33 21.49
CA ASN A 4 19.12 7.73 20.17
C ASN A 4 18.65 6.46 19.42
N ILE A 5 17.56 5.86 19.91
CA ILE A 5 16.91 4.74 19.23
C ILE A 5 16.12 5.39 18.09
N LYS A 6 16.77 5.58 16.93
CA LYS A 6 16.03 5.82 15.69
C LYS A 6 14.97 4.73 15.62
N PRO A 7 13.66 5.05 15.53
CA PRO A 7 12.65 4.02 15.37
C PRO A 7 13.04 3.19 14.15
N LEU A 8 12.99 1.87 14.32
CA LEU A 8 13.32 0.91 13.28
C LEU A 8 12.45 1.25 12.05
N MET A 9 13.06 1.31 10.86
CA MET A 9 12.48 1.97 9.68
C MET A 9 11.15 1.32 9.24
N GLU A 10 10.95 0.03 9.53
CA GLU A 10 9.70 -0.69 9.32
C GLU A 10 8.58 -0.15 10.22
N GLN A 11 8.88 0.23 11.47
CA GLN A 11 7.90 0.88 12.35
C GLN A 11 7.45 2.21 11.76
N LEU A 12 8.38 2.96 11.14
CA LEU A 12 8.03 4.20 10.48
C LEU A 12 7.17 3.95 9.23
N GLY A 13 7.55 3.00 8.38
CA GLY A 13 6.79 2.62 7.18
C GLY A 13 5.37 2.17 7.52
N LEU A 14 5.23 1.19 8.42
CA LEU A 14 3.93 0.67 8.84
C LEU A 14 3.08 1.73 9.54
N ARG A 15 3.67 2.62 10.35
CA ARG A 15 2.95 3.74 10.98
C ARG A 15 2.43 4.73 9.94
N ARG A 16 3.20 5.04 8.89
CA ARG A 16 2.73 5.90 7.79
C ARG A 16 1.53 5.29 7.08
N MET A 17 1.60 4.00 6.76
CA MET A 17 0.50 3.25 6.15
C MET A 17 -0.76 3.24 7.04
N LYS A 18 -0.62 2.98 8.34
CA LYS A 18 -1.73 3.05 9.31
C LYS A 18 -2.36 4.44 9.35
N ARG A 19 -1.55 5.49 9.42
CA ARG A 19 -2.07 6.86 9.40
C ARG A 19 -2.85 7.15 8.12
N LEU A 20 -2.40 6.64 6.97
CA LEU A 20 -3.13 6.79 5.72
C LEU A 20 -4.49 6.08 5.78
N THR A 21 -4.58 4.88 6.37
CA THR A 21 -5.87 4.20 6.57
C THR A 21 -6.84 5.01 7.43
N GLU A 22 -6.33 5.62 8.51
CA GLU A 22 -7.12 6.44 9.44
C GLU A 22 -7.65 7.70 8.75
N GLN A 23 -6.82 8.38 7.96
CA GLN A 23 -7.20 9.58 7.21
C GLN A 23 -8.36 9.32 6.23
N PHE A 24 -8.31 8.22 5.49
CA PHE A 24 -9.40 7.87 4.58
C PHE A 24 -10.66 7.43 5.33
N SER A 25 -10.51 6.60 6.36
CA SER A 25 -11.66 6.12 7.16
C SER A 25 -12.34 7.25 7.96
N ALA A 26 -11.64 8.35 8.24
CA ALA A 26 -12.19 9.51 8.93
C ALA A 26 -13.05 10.42 8.03
N THR A 27 -12.82 10.37 6.72
CA THR A 27 -13.48 11.28 5.74
C THR A 27 -14.49 10.57 4.85
N GLN A 28 -14.44 9.25 4.80
CA GLN A 28 -15.25 8.42 3.92
C GLN A 28 -15.78 7.21 4.70
N PRO A 29 -16.97 6.68 4.37
CA PRO A 29 -17.54 5.49 5.02
C PRO A 29 -16.89 4.20 4.52
N ILE A 30 -15.56 4.14 4.56
CA ILE A 30 -14.75 3.01 4.09
C ILE A 30 -13.95 2.44 5.26
N ARG A 31 -13.88 1.12 5.32
CA ARG A 31 -13.05 0.39 6.26
C ARG A 31 -11.85 -0.20 5.54
N ILE A 32 -10.65 0.14 6.02
CA ILE A 32 -9.41 -0.35 5.43
C ILE A 32 -8.73 -1.30 6.40
N PHE A 33 -8.48 -2.53 5.96
CA PHE A 33 -7.75 -3.54 6.72
C PHE A 33 -6.31 -3.61 6.24
N LEU A 34 -5.37 -3.26 7.10
CA LEU A 34 -3.93 -3.41 6.83
C LEU A 34 -3.41 -4.66 7.54
N THR A 35 -2.95 -5.63 6.75
CA THR A 35 -2.40 -6.90 7.24
C THR A 35 -0.98 -7.09 6.73
N HIS A 36 -0.18 -7.84 7.49
CA HIS A 36 1.18 -8.15 7.08
C HIS A 36 1.65 -9.51 7.59
N GLU A 37 2.60 -10.10 6.89
CA GLU A 37 3.27 -11.34 7.27
C GLU A 37 4.72 -11.38 6.77
N GLY A 38 5.53 -12.23 7.40
CA GLY A 38 6.98 -12.30 7.15
C GLY A 38 7.77 -11.23 7.91
N ASN A 39 9.06 -11.09 7.56
CA ASN A 39 9.98 -10.18 8.25
C ASN A 39 10.00 -8.78 7.61
N LEU A 40 9.26 -7.84 8.20
CA LEU A 40 9.18 -6.46 7.71
C LEU A 40 10.51 -5.70 7.76
N ASP A 41 11.46 -6.13 8.59
CA ASP A 41 12.79 -5.51 8.69
C ASP A 41 13.59 -5.64 7.38
N MET A 42 13.22 -6.60 6.53
CA MET A 42 13.83 -6.80 5.22
C MET A 42 13.33 -5.80 4.17
N ILE A 43 12.29 -5.02 4.46
CA ILE A 43 11.71 -4.07 3.51
C ILE A 43 12.54 -2.78 3.51
N ALA A 44 13.25 -2.56 2.41
CA ALA A 44 14.04 -1.35 2.23
C ALA A 44 13.17 -0.07 2.19
N PRO A 45 13.70 1.10 2.61
CA PRO A 45 12.94 2.35 2.65
C PRO A 45 12.30 2.76 1.32
N VAL A 46 12.91 2.40 0.19
CA VAL A 46 12.37 2.68 -1.15
C VAL A 46 11.07 1.92 -1.41
N HIS A 47 10.96 0.66 -0.98
CA HIS A 47 9.73 -0.12 -1.12
C HIS A 47 8.61 0.45 -0.27
N TRP A 48 8.91 0.90 0.95
CA TRP A 48 7.93 1.59 1.80
C TRP A 48 7.34 2.84 1.15
N LYS A 49 8.19 3.62 0.47
CA LYS A 49 7.73 4.80 -0.28
C LYS A 49 6.80 4.39 -1.43
N ILE A 50 7.17 3.37 -2.20
CA ILE A 50 6.35 2.83 -3.29
C ILE A 50 5.00 2.32 -2.75
N PHE A 51 4.98 1.63 -1.61
CA PHE A 51 3.73 1.14 -1.00
C PHE A 51 2.81 2.29 -0.61
N GLU A 52 3.35 3.34 0.02
CA GLU A 52 2.59 4.52 0.44
C GLU A 52 1.98 5.25 -0.77
N GLU A 53 2.77 5.47 -1.82
CA GLU A 53 2.32 6.14 -3.05
C GLU A 53 1.28 5.31 -3.81
N ASN A 54 1.51 4.00 -3.96
CA ASN A 54 0.54 3.09 -4.59
C ASN A 54 -0.74 2.92 -3.75
N MET A 55 -0.65 2.97 -2.41
CA MET A 55 -1.81 2.94 -1.53
C MET A 55 -2.69 4.17 -1.72
N MET A 56 -2.09 5.36 -1.72
CA MET A 56 -2.82 6.61 -1.89
C MET A 56 -3.58 6.63 -3.21
N GLU A 57 -2.93 6.19 -4.29
CA GLU A 57 -3.56 6.17 -5.61
C GLU A 57 -4.65 5.11 -5.74
N SER A 58 -4.41 3.91 -5.20
CA SER A 58 -5.41 2.83 -5.21
C SER A 58 -6.65 3.18 -4.37
N LEU A 59 -6.46 3.79 -3.20
CA LEU A 59 -7.58 4.27 -2.38
C LEU A 59 -8.33 5.39 -3.10
N THR A 60 -7.62 6.34 -3.71
CA THR A 60 -8.23 7.41 -4.54
C THR A 60 -9.09 6.83 -5.65
N ASN A 61 -8.59 5.81 -6.37
CA ASN A 61 -9.37 5.13 -7.41
C ASN A 61 -10.58 4.41 -6.82
N THR A 62 -10.41 3.72 -5.70
CA THR A 62 -11.49 3.02 -5.00
C THR A 62 -12.63 3.96 -4.64
N MET A 63 -12.32 5.12 -4.05
CA MET A 63 -13.35 6.10 -3.65
C MET A 63 -14.05 6.74 -4.84
N LYS A 64 -13.35 6.91 -5.97
CA LYS A 64 -13.94 7.49 -7.18
C LYS A 64 -14.83 6.50 -7.94
N TYR A 65 -14.46 5.22 -7.96
CA TYR A 65 -15.02 4.28 -8.93
C TYR A 65 -15.64 3.01 -8.33
N ALA A 66 -15.14 2.48 -7.21
CA ALA A 66 -15.45 1.11 -6.79
C ALA A 66 -16.75 0.95 -5.97
N GLN A 67 -17.33 2.04 -5.45
CA GLN A 67 -18.52 2.02 -4.57
C GLN A 67 -18.45 0.97 -3.45
N THR A 68 -17.27 0.72 -2.89
CA THR A 68 -17.08 -0.26 -1.82
C THR A 68 -17.04 0.39 -0.44
N SER A 69 -17.37 -0.41 0.57
CA SER A 69 -17.17 -0.06 1.98
C SER A 69 -15.93 -0.73 2.58
N VAL A 70 -15.24 -1.61 1.84
CA VAL A 70 -14.12 -2.41 2.38
C VAL A 70 -12.96 -2.51 1.41
N VAL A 71 -11.76 -2.18 1.90
CA VAL A 71 -10.48 -2.38 1.22
C VAL A 71 -9.55 -3.19 2.11
N THR A 72 -8.83 -4.14 1.52
CA THR A 72 -7.75 -4.87 2.19
C THR A 72 -6.42 -4.51 1.57
N VAL A 73 -5.45 -4.18 2.41
CA VAL A 73 -4.05 -3.98 2.06
C VAL A 73 -3.24 -5.06 2.74
N HIS A 74 -2.45 -5.80 1.96
CA HIS A 74 -1.66 -6.93 2.46
C HIS A 74 -0.21 -6.82 2.01
N ILE A 75 0.72 -6.94 2.96
CA ILE A 75 2.17 -6.98 2.72
C ILE A 75 2.69 -8.33 3.17
N GLN A 76 3.27 -9.10 2.26
CA GLN A 76 3.88 -10.40 2.56
C GLN A 76 5.35 -10.38 2.13
N VAL A 77 6.26 -10.57 3.09
CA VAL A 77 7.69 -10.69 2.80
C VAL A 77 8.03 -12.16 2.62
N LEU A 78 8.40 -12.52 1.39
CA LEU A 78 8.88 -13.86 1.01
C LEU A 78 10.42 -13.85 0.92
N ASN A 79 11.00 -15.03 0.79
CA ASN A 79 12.46 -15.19 0.77
C ASN A 79 13.15 -14.41 -0.37
N THR A 80 12.49 -14.24 -1.52
CA THR A 80 13.07 -13.64 -2.73
C THR A 80 12.33 -12.41 -3.23
N MET A 81 11.18 -12.08 -2.66
CA MET A 81 10.34 -10.98 -3.13
C MET A 81 9.42 -10.45 -2.02
N ILE A 82 8.88 -9.24 -2.21
CA ILE A 82 7.84 -8.69 -1.36
C ILE A 82 6.55 -8.64 -2.17
N LYS A 83 5.53 -9.34 -1.71
CA LYS A 83 4.20 -9.30 -2.31
C LYS A 83 3.38 -8.18 -1.64
N TYR A 84 2.99 -7.19 -2.42
CA TYR A 84 2.14 -6.09 -1.97
C TYR A 84 0.82 -6.10 -2.74
N MET A 85 -0.29 -6.23 -2.02
CA MET A 85 -1.63 -6.33 -2.63
C MET A 85 -2.58 -5.32 -2.00
N ILE A 86 -3.40 -4.69 -2.86
CA ILE A 86 -4.53 -3.87 -2.46
C ILE A 86 -5.75 -4.44 -3.18
N SER A 87 -6.81 -4.72 -2.43
CA SER A 87 -8.04 -5.31 -2.95
C SER A 87 -9.24 -4.56 -2.39
N ASP A 88 -9.96 -3.86 -3.27
CA ASP A 88 -11.29 -3.36 -2.96
C ASP A 88 -12.31 -4.49 -3.17
N HIS A 89 -13.27 -4.62 -2.25
CA HIS A 89 -14.38 -5.56 -2.40
C HIS A 89 -15.58 -4.89 -3.07
N GLY A 90 -15.32 -4.04 -4.07
CA GLY A 90 -16.37 -3.35 -4.82
C GLY A 90 -17.03 -4.25 -5.85
N ASN A 91 -17.87 -3.67 -6.71
CA ASN A 91 -18.50 -4.39 -7.83
C ASN A 91 -17.49 -4.85 -8.91
N GLY A 92 -16.22 -4.46 -8.77
CA GLY A 92 -15.18 -4.64 -9.77
C GLY A 92 -15.44 -3.78 -11.01
N GLU A 93 -14.40 -3.57 -11.81
CA GLU A 93 -14.53 -2.94 -13.12
C GLU A 93 -14.48 -4.04 -14.19
N ARG A 94 -15.42 -4.04 -15.15
CA ARG A 94 -15.44 -5.06 -16.23
C ARG A 94 -14.25 -4.95 -17.17
N GLN A 95 -13.62 -3.77 -17.24
CA GLN A 95 -12.49 -3.48 -18.09
C GLN A 95 -11.47 -2.60 -17.36
N VAL A 96 -10.29 -3.16 -17.05
CA VAL A 96 -9.18 -2.37 -16.50
C VAL A 96 -8.61 -1.49 -17.62
N ILE A 97 -9.06 -0.23 -17.70
CA ILE A 97 -8.46 0.75 -18.60
C ILE A 97 -7.19 1.27 -17.93
N LYS A 98 -6.03 1.02 -18.56
CA LYS A 98 -4.74 1.57 -18.10
C LYS A 98 -4.74 3.10 -18.26
N GLY A 99 -5.16 3.80 -17.21
CA GLY A 99 -4.99 5.25 -17.07
C GLY A 99 -3.66 5.61 -16.44
N MET A 100 -3.42 6.92 -16.28
CA MET A 100 -2.18 7.46 -15.70
C MET A 100 -1.83 6.84 -14.33
N GLY A 101 -2.84 6.51 -13.52
CA GLY A 101 -2.59 5.94 -12.19
C GLY A 101 -2.09 4.49 -12.21
N ILE A 102 -2.56 3.66 -13.14
CA ILE A 102 -2.04 2.29 -13.28
C ILE A 102 -0.62 2.33 -13.86
N ILE A 103 -0.38 3.19 -14.85
CA ILE A 103 0.95 3.40 -15.43
C ILE A 103 1.94 3.88 -14.36
N GLY A 104 1.56 4.87 -13.55
CA GLY A 104 2.40 5.37 -12.46
C GLY A 104 2.69 4.31 -11.39
N MET A 105 1.73 3.43 -11.07
CA MET A 105 1.97 2.29 -10.19
C MET A 105 3.00 1.30 -10.78
N GLU A 106 2.88 0.98 -12.08
CA GLU A 106 3.81 0.09 -12.80
C GLU A 106 5.23 0.68 -12.87
N GLU A 107 5.35 1.98 -13.20
CA GLU A 107 6.63 2.68 -13.26
C GLU A 107 7.33 2.70 -11.90
N ARG A 108 6.60 3.04 -10.82
CA ARG A 108 7.15 3.02 -9.46
C ARG A 108 7.60 1.62 -9.06
N ALA A 109 6.82 0.58 -9.35
CA ALA A 109 7.21 -0.80 -9.05
C ALA A 109 8.47 -1.23 -9.83
N SER A 110 8.57 -0.86 -11.11
CA SER A 110 9.70 -1.22 -11.98
C SER A 110 11.01 -0.55 -11.57
N THR A 111 10.97 0.57 -10.83
CA THR A 111 12.19 1.29 -10.40
C THR A 111 13.07 0.53 -9.40
N VAL A 112 12.55 -0.55 -8.79
CA VAL A 112 13.23 -1.29 -7.72
C VAL A 112 13.45 -2.77 -8.01
N GLY A 113 13.05 -3.25 -9.19
CA GLY A 113 13.20 -4.63 -9.65
C GLY A 113 12.09 -5.00 -10.63
N ASP A 114 12.39 -5.93 -11.56
CA ASP A 114 11.44 -6.35 -12.60
C ASP A 114 10.13 -6.87 -11.99
N VAL A 115 9.03 -6.40 -12.58
CA VAL A 115 7.68 -6.87 -12.31
C VAL A 115 7.59 -8.34 -12.77
N ALA A 116 7.35 -9.25 -11.84
CA ALA A 116 6.94 -10.62 -12.14
C ALA A 116 5.47 -10.82 -11.74
#